data_AF-A0A838QIY2-F1
#
_entry.id   AF-A0A838QIY2-F1
#
_cell.length_a   1.000
_cell.length_b   1.000
_cell.length_c   1.000
_cell.angle_alpha   90.00
_cell.angle_beta   90.00
_cell.angle_gamma   90.00
#
_symmetry.space_group_name_H-M   'P 1'
#
loop_
_entity.id
_entity.type
_entity.pdbx_description
1 polymer ?
#
loop_
_entity_poly.entity_id
_entity_poly.type
_entity_poly.pdbx_seq_one_letter_code
_entity_poly.pdbx_strand_id
1 'polypeptide(L)' 'MLFRIWIDGIAPGSAHGTDIDPEELGSVTSKRLYQLVRQDCRVRDRTFEIEFRATVRWQ' A
#
# COMPACT_ATOMS: atom_id res chain seq x y z
N MET A 1 8.16 0.68 9.35
CA MET A 1 8.83 0.11 8.16
C MET A 1 8.17 0.72 6.94
N LEU A 2 8.95 1.24 5.99
CA LEU A 2 8.39 1.90 4.80
C LEU A 2 8.03 0.84 3.77
N PHE A 3 6.94 1.07 3.06
CA PHE A 3 6.54 0.24 1.93
C PHE A 3 5.87 1.09 0.86
N ARG A 4 5.87 0.59 -0.37
CA ARG A 4 5.14 1.17 -1.51
C ARG A 4 4.16 0.15 -2.04
N ILE A 5 3.06 0.61 -2.63
CA ILE A 5 2.06 -0.26 -3.22
C ILE A 5 1.58 0.23 -4.59
N TRP A 6 1.16 -0.72 -5.43
CA TRP A 6 0.55 -0.46 -6.74
C TRP A 6 -0.66 -1.38 -6.98
N ILE A 7 -1.58 -0.90 -7.80
CA ILE A 7 -2.74 -1.65 -8.28
C ILE A 7 -2.72 -1.61 -9.81
N ASP A 8 -2.63 -2.77 -10.47
CA ASP A 8 -2.40 -2.90 -11.92
C ASP A 8 -1.22 -2.03 -12.43
N GLY A 9 -0.14 -1.95 -11.64
CA GLY A 9 1.07 -1.21 -12.01
C GLY A 9 0.97 0.32 -11.88
N ILE A 10 -0.11 0.86 -11.29
CA ILE A 10 -0.27 2.29 -11.02
C ILE A 10 -0.49 2.58 -9.53
N ALA A 11 -0.24 3.82 -9.12
CA ALA A 11 -0.52 4.29 -7.75
C ALA A 11 -2.00 4.08 -7.37
N PRO A 12 -2.31 3.84 -6.08
CA PRO A 12 -3.68 3.53 -5.65
C PRO A 12 -4.69 4.64 -5.91
N GLY A 13 -4.30 5.92 -5.85
CA GLY A 13 -5.22 7.04 -6.04
C GLY A 13 -6.44 6.96 -5.12
N SER A 14 -7.65 7.07 -5.66
CA SER A 14 -8.91 6.95 -4.89
C SER A 14 -9.14 5.57 -4.27
N ALA A 15 -8.41 4.55 -4.74
CA ALA A 15 -8.51 3.19 -4.20
C ALA A 15 -7.67 3.00 -2.92
N HIS A 16 -7.12 4.08 -2.37
CA HIS A 16 -6.29 4.01 -1.19
C HIS A 16 -7.08 3.56 0.06
N GLY A 17 -6.44 2.71 0.85
CA GLY A 17 -6.92 2.32 2.17
C GLY A 17 -6.70 3.39 3.23
N THR A 18 -7.16 3.14 4.45
CA THR A 18 -6.99 4.09 5.57
C THR A 18 -5.53 4.21 6.02
N ASP A 19 -4.71 3.19 5.76
CA ASP A 19 -3.31 3.10 6.23
C ASP A 19 -2.26 3.58 5.21
N ILE A 20 -2.70 4.09 4.05
CA ILE A 20 -1.84 4.54 2.96
C ILE A 20 -2.34 5.88 2.40
N ASP A 21 -1.40 6.71 1.96
CA ASP A 21 -1.73 7.93 1.23
C ASP A 21 -2.14 7.61 -0.24
N PRO A 22 -2.77 8.56 -0.96
CA PRO A 22 -3.19 8.34 -2.34
C PRO A 22 -2.03 8.35 -3.35
N GLU A 23 -0.82 8.71 -2.91
CA GLU A 23 0.33 9.05 -3.75
C GLU A 23 1.43 7.98 -3.78
N GLU A 24 1.42 6.99 -2.87
CA GLU A 24 2.07 5.65 -2.87
C GLU A 24 2.66 5.23 -1.50
N LEU A 25 2.68 6.09 -0.48
CA LEU A 25 3.41 5.85 0.76
C LEU A 25 2.48 5.42 1.90
N GLY A 26 2.82 4.27 2.50
CA GLY A 26 2.24 3.80 3.76
C GLY A 26 3.28 3.70 4.86
N SER A 27 2.85 3.88 6.11
CA SER A 27 3.72 3.70 7.29
C SER A 27 3.08 2.72 8.28
N VAL A 28 3.72 1.57 8.47
CA VAL A 28 3.28 0.58 9.48
C VAL A 28 3.79 1.00 10.86
N THR A 29 2.90 1.45 11.74
CA THR A 29 3.19 1.77 13.15
C THR A 29 2.79 0.64 14.12
N SER A 30 1.98 -0.34 13.70
CA SER A 30 1.61 -1.52 14.51
C SER A 30 1.34 -2.77 13.65
N LYS A 31 1.40 -3.98 14.24
CA LYS A 31 1.19 -5.30 13.55
C LYS A 31 -0.25 -5.57 13.11
N ARG A 32 -1.00 -4.55 12.71
CA ARG A 32 -2.41 -4.66 12.30
C ARG A 32 -2.58 -3.95 10.97
N LEU A 33 -2.03 -4.55 9.91
CA LEU A 33 -2.30 -4.16 8.54
C LEU A 33 -3.75 -4.51 8.23
N TYR A 34 -4.66 -3.55 8.28
CA TYR A 34 -6.04 -3.76 7.87
C TYR A 34 -6.40 -2.73 6.79
N GLN A 35 -6.86 -3.25 5.65
CA GLN A 35 -7.40 -2.47 4.53
C GLN A 35 -6.40 -1.51 3.86
N LEU A 36 -5.43 -2.08 3.15
CA LEU A 36 -4.50 -1.33 2.28
C LEU A 36 -5.17 -0.80 1.00
N VAL A 37 -6.20 -1.47 0.51
CA VAL A 37 -6.85 -1.12 -0.76
C VAL A 37 -8.36 -1.13 -0.58
N ARG A 38 -9.04 -0.16 -1.19
CA ARG A 38 -10.50 -0.13 -1.34
C ARG A 38 -10.82 0.01 -2.82
N GLN A 39 -11.72 -0.83 -3.34
CA GLN A 39 -12.26 -0.63 -4.68
C GLN A 39 -13.56 0.15 -4.56
N ASP A 40 -13.57 1.37 -5.08
CA ASP A 40 -14.73 2.26 -5.20
C ASP A 40 -15.69 1.85 -6.33
N CYS A 41 -15.19 1.07 -7.29
CA CYS A 41 -15.94 0.45 -8.37
C CYS A 41 -16.43 -0.97 -8.01
N ARG A 42 -17.17 -1.59 -8.95
CA ARG A 42 -17.56 -3.01 -8.82
C ARG A 42 -16.32 -3.85 -8.56
N VAL A 43 -16.35 -4.63 -7.47
CA VAL A 43 -15.27 -5.53 -7.09
C VAL A 43 -14.95 -6.45 -8.27
N ARG A 44 -13.67 -6.45 -8.64
CA ARG A 44 -13.12 -7.23 -9.76
C ARG A 44 -11.68 -7.58 -9.45
N ASP A 45 -11.18 -8.61 -10.12
CA ASP A 45 -9.79 -9.03 -10.01
C ASP A 45 -8.85 -7.89 -10.45
N ARG A 46 -7.78 -7.71 -9.68
CA ARG A 46 -6.70 -6.74 -9.91
C ARG A 46 -5.38 -7.35 -9.50
N THR A 47 -4.30 -6.85 -10.09
CA THR A 47 -2.96 -7.17 -9.60
C THR A 47 -2.59 -6.20 -8.49
N PHE A 48 -2.19 -6.73 -7.33
CA PHE A 48 -1.70 -5.93 -6.20
C PHE A 48 -0.22 -6.21 -5.99
N GLU A 49 0.58 -5.16 -5.95
CA GLU A 49 2.02 -5.23 -5.73
C GLU A 49 2.40 -4.44 -4.48
N ILE A 50 3.33 -4.99 -3.69
CA ILE A 50 3.85 -4.35 -2.48
C ILE A 50 5.37 -4.53 -2.39
N GLU A 51 6.07 -3.43 -2.19
CA GLU A 51 7.52 -3.40 -1.96
C GLU A 51 7.81 -2.95 -0.54
N PHE A 52 8.52 -3.78 0.24
CA PHE A 52 8.97 -3.42 1.58
C PHE A 52 10.39 -2.84 1.54
N ARG A 53 10.55 -1.61 2.00
CA ARG A 53 11.85 -0.93 2.07
C ARG A 53 12.40 -1.04 3.48
N ALA A 54 13.46 -1.84 3.63
CA ALA A 54 14.24 -1.89 4.84
C ALA A 54 15.43 -0.93 4.71
N THR A 55 15.54 0.01 5.65
CA THR A 55 16.80 0.73 5.86
C THR A 55 17.65 -0.11 6.81
N VAL A 56 18.67 -0.77 6.27
CA VAL A 56 19.65 -1.46 7.10
C VAL A 56 20.67 -0.44 7.59
N ARG A 57 20.78 -0.27 8.90
CA ARG A 57 21.93 0.38 9.53
C ARG A 57 22.79 -0.70 10.15
N TRP A 58 23.92 -0.98 9.50
CA TRP A 58 24.99 -1.74 10.13
C TRP A 58 25.78 -0.79 11.04
N GLN A 59 26.06 -1.23 12.26
CA GLN A 59 27.08 -0.63 13.13
C GLN A 59 28.32 -1.52 13.07
#